data_AF-A6MKF1-F1
#
_entry.id   AF-A6MKF1-F1
#
_cell.length_a   1.000
_cell.length_b   1.000
_cell.length_c   1.000
_cell.angle_alpha   90.00
_cell.angle_beta   90.00
_cell.angle_gamma   90.00
#
_symmetry.space_group_name_H-M   'P 1'
#
loop_
_entity.id
_entity.type
_entity.pdbx_description
1 polymer ?
#
loop_
_entity_poly.entity_id
_entity_poly.type
_entity_poly.pdbx_seq_one_letter_code
_entity_poly.pdbx_strand_id
1 'polypeptide(L)' 'PVCAVNFKCLHELVKHDENGLVFEDSEELAAQLQMLFSNFPDPAGKLNLFRKNLQESAQLRWDESWVQTVLPLVTDT' A
#
# COMPACT_ATOMS: atom_id res chain seq x y z
N PRO A 1 6.21 1.92 -0.62
CA PRO A 1 5.22 2.33 -1.65
C PRO A 1 5.34 1.41 -2.86
N VAL A 2 4.23 1.23 -3.59
CA VAL A 2 4.14 0.34 -4.75
C VAL A 2 3.39 1.05 -5.89
N CYS A 3 3.70 0.72 -7.13
CA CYS A 3 2.80 0.95 -8.28
C CYS A 3 2.19 -0.42 -8.61
N ALA A 4 0.88 -0.56 -8.49
CA ALA A 4 0.19 -1.83 -8.62
C ALA A 4 -0.81 -1.79 -9.78
N VAL A 5 -0.92 -2.89 -10.51
CA VAL A 5 -1.93 -3.03 -11.57
C VAL A 5 -3.34 -3.03 -10.95
N ASN A 6 -4.30 -2.36 -11.58
CA ASN A 6 -5.66 -2.26 -11.04
C ASN A 6 -6.34 -3.63 -10.95
N PHE A 7 -6.38 -4.17 -9.73
CA PHE A 7 -7.06 -5.42 -9.42
C PHE A 7 -8.23 -5.15 -8.46
N LYS A 8 -9.33 -5.87 -8.61
CA LYS A 8 -10.59 -5.54 -7.91
C LYS A 8 -10.46 -5.46 -6.39
N CYS A 9 -9.69 -6.33 -5.74
CA CYS A 9 -9.48 -6.30 -4.28
C CYS A 9 -8.29 -5.44 -3.83
N LEU A 10 -7.60 -4.77 -4.76
CA LEU A 10 -6.39 -4.00 -4.43
C LEU A 10 -6.68 -2.87 -3.44
N HIS A 11 -7.85 -2.24 -3.54
CA HIS A 11 -8.28 -1.11 -2.70
C HIS A 11 -8.36 -1.43 -1.20
N GLU A 12 -8.38 -2.72 -0.83
CA GLU A 12 -8.32 -3.16 0.56
C GLU A 12 -6.97 -2.84 1.20
N LEU A 13 -5.88 -2.93 0.43
CA LEU A 13 -4.51 -2.77 0.92
C LEU A 13 -3.81 -1.53 0.35
N VAL A 14 -3.95 -1.29 -0.96
CA VAL A 14 -3.32 -0.17 -1.66
C VAL A 14 -4.39 0.83 -2.05
N LYS A 15 -4.29 2.04 -1.50
CA LYS A 15 -5.14 3.18 -1.79
C LYS A 15 -4.38 4.14 -2.71
N HIS A 16 -4.96 4.35 -3.89
CA HIS A 16 -4.38 5.20 -4.93
C HIS A 16 -4.11 6.61 -4.40
N ASP A 17 -2.89 7.10 -4.60
CA ASP A 17 -2.35 8.39 -4.16
C ASP A 17 -2.31 8.61 -2.63
N GLU A 18 -2.57 7.57 -1.83
CA GLU A 18 -2.41 7.60 -0.37
C GLU A 18 -1.16 6.81 0.06
N ASN A 19 -1.09 5.53 -0.29
CA ASN A 19 -0.01 4.64 0.15
C ASN A 19 0.73 3.95 -1.02
N GLY A 20 0.25 4.21 -2.24
CA GLY A 20 0.81 3.73 -3.49
C GLY A 20 0.10 4.35 -4.69
N LEU A 21 0.44 3.87 -5.87
CA LEU A 21 -0.22 4.21 -7.12
C LEU A 21 -0.82 2.95 -7.72
N VAL A 22 -1.93 3.15 -8.42
CA VAL A 22 -2.62 2.08 -9.17
C VAL A 22 -2.58 2.48 -10.63
N PHE A 23 -2.28 1.55 -11.53
CA PHE A 23 -2.25 1.78 -12.97
C PHE A 23 -3.04 0.72 -13.74
N GLU A 24 -3.59 1.09 -14.89
CA GLU A 24 -4.32 0.19 -15.78
C GLU A 24 -3.44 -0.38 -16.90
N ASP A 25 -2.48 0.43 -17.38
CA ASP A 25 -1.68 0.10 -18.55
C ASP A 25 -0.22 0.56 -18.44
N SER A 26 0.55 0.23 -19.49
CA SER A 26 1.97 0.56 -19.56
C SER A 26 2.25 2.07 -19.67
N GLU A 27 1.36 2.84 -20.28
CA GLU A 27 1.55 4.28 -20.44
C GLU A 27 1.40 4.97 -19.08
N GLU A 28 0.37 4.59 -18.32
CA GLU A 28 0.15 5.09 -16.97
C GLU A 28 1.30 4.69 -16.05
N LEU A 29 1.76 3.43 -16.07
CA LEU A 29 2.93 3.01 -15.30
C LEU A 29 4.17 3.85 -15.65
N ALA A 30 4.45 4.07 -16.93
CA ALA A 30 5.58 4.88 -17.36
C ALA A 30 5.49 6.33 -16.87
N ALA A 31 4.29 6.93 -16.90
CA ALA A 31 4.04 8.28 -16.39
C ALA A 31 4.24 8.34 -14.86
N GLN A 32 3.74 7.34 -14.13
CA GLN A 32 3.92 7.23 -12.68
C GLN A 32 5.39 7.11 -12.30
N LEU A 33 6.17 6.27 -13.00
CA LEU A 33 7.60 6.14 -12.76
C LEU A 33 8.34 7.46 -13.02
N GLN A 34 8.06 8.14 -14.14
CA GLN A 34 8.64 9.45 -14.43
C GLN A 34 8.32 10.44 -13.30
N MET A 35 7.04 10.59 -12.93
CA MET A 35 6.63 11.47 -11.83
C MET A 35 7.36 11.17 -10.51
N LEU A 36 7.49 9.89 -10.14
CA LEU A 36 8.12 9.49 -8.87
C LEU A 36 9.63 9.77 -8.85
N PHE A 37 10.30 9.77 -10.01
CA PHE A 37 11.76 9.84 -10.09
C PHE A 37 12.32 11.14 -10.68
N SER A 38 11.51 11.99 -11.31
CA SER A 38 11.98 13.23 -11.97
C SER A 38 12.79 14.18 -11.08
N ASN A 39 12.58 14.14 -9.75
CA ASN A 39 13.30 14.98 -8.78
C ASN A 39 13.94 14.16 -7.65
N PHE A 40 14.16 12.87 -7.86
CA PHE A 40 14.68 12.01 -6.79
C PHE A 40 16.17 12.30 -6.50
N PRO A 41 16.60 12.37 -5.23
CA PRO A 41 15.80 12.26 -4.01
C PRO A 41 15.10 13.59 -3.62
N ASP A 42 13.80 13.52 -3.38
CA ASP A 42 13.00 14.64 -2.87
C ASP A 42 12.43 14.30 -1.48
N PRO A 43 12.93 14.92 -0.40
CA PRO A 43 12.41 14.74 0.95
C PRO A 43 10.90 14.98 1.10
N ALA A 44 10.34 15.90 0.31
CA ALA A 44 8.92 16.25 0.31
C ALA A 44 8.12 15.55 -0.81
N GLY A 45 8.76 14.71 -1.60
CA GLY A 45 8.15 14.06 -2.76
C GLY A 45 7.15 12.95 -2.41
N LYS A 46 6.35 12.54 -3.40
CA LYS A 46 5.31 11.51 -3.25
C LYS A 46 5.82 10.20 -2.63
N LEU A 47 7.04 9.77 -2.96
CA LEU A 47 7.63 8.56 -2.39
C LEU A 47 7.74 8.61 -0.87
N ASN A 48 8.11 9.76 -0.30
CA ASN A 48 8.22 9.94 1.15
C ASN A 48 6.85 10.08 1.81
N LEU A 49 5.93 10.80 1.17
CA LEU A 49 4.53 10.86 1.60
C LEU A 49 3.94 9.45 1.74
N PHE A 50 4.08 8.61 0.71
CA PHE A 50 3.55 7.24 0.76
C PHE A 50 4.24 6.37 1.82
N ARG A 51 5.55 6.53 2.05
CA ARG A 51 6.25 5.82 3.14
C ARG A 51 5.71 6.21 4.51
N LYS A 52 5.49 7.51 4.73
CA LYS A 52 4.91 8.03 5.97
C LYS A 52 3.50 7.45 6.17
N ASN A 53 2.65 7.53 5.15
CA ASN A 53 1.28 7.03 5.23
C ASN A 53 1.24 5.52 5.52
N LEU A 54 2.13 4.72 4.93
CA LEU A 54 2.25 3.28 5.23
C LEU A 54 2.65 2.99 6.68
N GLN A 55 3.49 3.83 7.28
CA GLN A 55 3.90 3.69 8.68
C GLN A 55 2.76 4.06 9.62
N GLU A 56 2.03 5.14 9.33
CA GLU A 56 0.91 5.61 10.13
C GLU A 56 -0.33 4.70 9.99
N SER A 57 -0.52 4.09 8.82
CA SER A 57 -1.61 3.17 8.52
C SER A 57 -1.28 1.72 8.85
N ALA A 58 -0.29 1.44 9.69
CA ALA A 58 0.10 0.09 10.05
C ALA A 58 -1.10 -0.65 10.69
N GLN A 59 -1.79 -1.44 9.86
CA GLN A 59 -2.88 -2.30 10.30
C GLN A 59 -2.29 -3.51 11.03
N LEU A 60 -3.09 -4.11 11.91
CA LEU A 60 -2.77 -5.39 12.53
C LEU A 60 -2.40 -6.40 11.43
N ARG A 61 -1.28 -7.09 11.64
CA ARG A 61 -0.85 -8.11 10.70
C ARG A 61 -1.79 -9.31 10.82
N TRP A 62 -1.85 -10.10 9.75
CA TRP A 62 -2.73 -11.27 9.68
C TRP A 62 -2.54 -12.22 10.88
N ASP A 63 -1.29 -12.45 11.29
CA ASP A 63 -0.94 -13.28 12.44
C ASP A 63 -1.52 -12.73 13.76
N GLU A 64 -1.43 -11.43 13.98
CA GLU A 64 -1.96 -10.77 15.17
C GLU A 64 -3.49 -10.81 15.19
N SER A 65 -4.13 -10.49 14.06
CA SER A 65 -5.59 -10.57 13.92
C SER A 65 -6.10 -12.00 14.09
N TRP A 66 -5.40 -13.00 13.56
CA TRP A 66 -5.76 -14.41 13.73
C TRP A 66 -5.76 -14.82 15.20
N VAL A 67 -4.68 -14.51 15.92
CA VAL A 67 -4.53 -14.83 17.34
C VAL A 67 -5.59 -14.13 18.19
N GLN A 68 -5.93 -12.88 17.88
CA GLN A 68 -6.90 -12.11 18.67
C GLN A 68 -8.36 -12.47 18.38
N THR A 69 -8.69 -12.84 17.14
CA THR A 69 -10.10 -13.01 16.71
C THR A 69 -10.50 -14.47 16.51
N VAL A 70 -9.67 -15.27 15.85
CA VAL A 70 -10.06 -16.64 15.44
C VAL A 70 -9.58 -17.68 16.43
N LEU A 71 -8.32 -17.59 16.89
CA LEU A 71 -7.72 -18.58 17.78
C LEU A 71 -8.59 -18.91 19.02
N PRO A 72 -9.16 -17.93 19.76
CA PRO A 72 -9.97 -18.23 20.95
C PRO A 72 -11.20 -19.10 20.64
N LEU A 73 -11.79 -18.94 19.44
CA LEU A 73 -12.98 -19.68 19.03
C LEU A 73 -12.69 -21.16 18.72
N VAL A 74 -11.44 -21.49 18.39
CA VAL A 74 -11.01 -22.85 18.03
C VAL A 74 -10.28 -23.58 19.15
N THR A 75 -9.77 -22.87 20.17
CA THR A 75 -9.06 -23.47 21.30
C THR A 75 -9.89 -23.65 22.57
N ASP A 76 -11.11 -23.10 22.64
CA ASP A 76 -12.04 -23.26 23.78
C ASP A 76 -12.81 -24.61 23.78
N THR A 77 -12.23 -25.67 23.20
CA THR A 77 -12.74 -27.06 23.28
C THR A 77 -11.79 -27.91 24.10
#